data_AF-A0A7S3W4F7-F1
#
_entry.id   AF-A0A7S3W4F7-F1
#
_cell.length_a   1.000
_cell.length_b   1.000
_cell.length_c   1.000
_cell.angle_alpha   90.00
_cell.angle_beta   90.00
_cell.angle_gamma   90.00
#
_symmetry.space_group_name_H-M   'P 1'
#
loop_
_entity.id
_entity.type
_entity.pdbx_description
1 polymer ?
#
loop_
_entity_poly.entity_id
_entity_poly.type
_entity_poly.pdbx_seq_one_letter_code
_entity_poly.pdbx_strand_id
1 'polypeptide(L)'
;AFNLLPDASASFRLMLLPKPVSSKKGGQSFKRARGSGVIQLKCDSALDGGVSGKATLYVSVGRSPPRVLEHDFDRAAVVSISMDETQEAWDFIKAAEPEAQNLTIRIDCRLHAQ
;
A
#
# COMPACT_ATOMS: atom_id res chain seq x y z
N ALA A 1 -3.25 12.96 -0.10
CA ALA A 1 -3.06 12.26 -1.38
C ALA A 1 -1.74 12.75 -1.98
N PHE A 2 -1.09 11.95 -2.80
CA PHE A 2 0.21 12.27 -3.43
C PHE A 2 0.22 11.75 -4.87
N ASN A 3 1.06 12.33 -5.72
CA ASN A 3 1.21 11.89 -7.10
C ASN A 3 2.44 10.99 -7.20
N LEU A 4 2.25 9.76 -7.66
CA LEU A 4 3.36 8.82 -7.92
C LEU A 4 3.87 8.91 -9.36
N LEU A 5 3.14 9.62 -10.21
CA LEU A 5 3.32 9.66 -11.65
C LEU A 5 3.52 11.13 -12.05
N PRO A 6 4.74 11.55 -12.40
CA PRO A 6 5.01 12.95 -12.77
C PRO A 6 4.22 13.39 -14.00
N ASP A 7 4.03 12.47 -14.95
CA ASP A 7 3.45 12.75 -16.27
C ASP A 7 1.94 12.45 -16.34
N ALA A 8 1.34 11.95 -15.26
CA ALA A 8 -0.10 11.69 -15.18
C ALA A 8 -0.72 12.54 -14.07
N SER A 9 -1.92 13.08 -14.29
CA SER A 9 -2.72 13.78 -13.27
C SER A 9 -3.37 12.80 -12.29
N ALA A 10 -2.58 11.87 -11.77
CA ALA A 10 -3.05 10.75 -10.97
C ALA A 10 -2.82 10.97 -9.47
N SER A 11 -3.89 11.01 -8.68
CA SER A 11 -3.83 11.18 -7.23
C SER A 11 -3.94 9.85 -6.50
N PHE A 12 -2.97 9.56 -5.64
CA PHE A 12 -2.93 8.33 -4.86
C PHE A 12 -3.11 8.58 -3.36
N ARG A 13 -3.76 7.63 -2.70
CA ARG A 13 -3.86 7.53 -1.24
C ARG A 13 -3.23 6.24 -0.74
N LEU A 14 -2.30 6.39 0.18
CA LEU A 14 -1.79 5.30 1.00
C LEU A 14 -2.67 5.14 2.24
N MET A 15 -3.07 3.90 2.52
CA MET A 15 -3.85 3.55 3.70
C MET A 15 -3.15 2.42 4.44
N LEU A 16 -3.03 2.58 5.77
CA LEU A 16 -2.57 1.52 6.66
C LEU A 16 -3.79 0.98 7.40
N LEU A 17 -4.04 -0.32 7.28
CA LEU A 17 -5.17 -0.97 7.96
C LEU A 17 -4.64 -2.02 8.93
N PRO A 18 -5.13 -2.06 10.18
CA PRO A 18 -4.73 -3.09 11.13
C PRO A 18 -5.21 -4.47 10.69
N LYS A 19 -4.44 -5.51 11.00
CA LYS A 19 -4.88 -6.90 10.79
C LYS A 19 -6.14 -7.14 11.64
N PRO A 20 -7.26 -7.58 11.05
CA PRO A 20 -8.44 -7.96 11.81
C PRO A 20 -8.10 -9.03 12.85
N VAL A 21 -8.32 -8.73 14.14
CA VAL A 21 -8.16 -9.73 15.22
C VAL A 21 -9.49 -10.17 15.82
N SER A 22 -10.58 -9.46 15.50
CA SER A 22 -11.94 -9.77 15.96
C SER A 22 -12.96 -8.97 15.15
N SER A 23 -14.15 -9.53 14.94
CA SER A 23 -15.30 -8.83 14.34
C SER A 23 -16.06 -7.93 15.32
N LYS A 24 -15.71 -7.95 16.62
CA LYS A 24 -16.32 -7.09 17.65
C LYS A 24 -15.84 -5.63 17.50
N LYS A 25 -16.65 -4.68 17.98
CA LYS A 25 -16.29 -3.25 18.04
C LYS A 25 -14.89 -3.07 18.64
N GLY A 26 -14.02 -2.33 17.94
CA GLY A 26 -12.62 -2.11 18.33
C GLY A 26 -11.64 -3.21 17.92
N GLY A 27 -12.07 -4.29 17.25
CA GLY A 27 -11.22 -5.36 16.72
C GLY A 27 -10.32 -4.99 15.53
N GLN A 28 -10.49 -3.77 15.02
CA GLN A 28 -9.75 -3.19 13.91
C GLN A 28 -8.89 -2.02 14.41
N SER A 29 -7.96 -2.28 15.32
CA SER A 29 -7.01 -1.26 15.81
C SER A 29 -5.59 -1.81 15.82
N PHE A 30 -4.60 -0.96 15.51
CA PHE A 30 -3.18 -1.36 15.52
C PHE A 30 -2.73 -1.83 16.91
N LYS A 31 -3.27 -1.25 17.98
CA LYS A 31 -3.00 -1.69 19.35
C LYS A 31 -3.38 -3.15 19.56
N ARG A 32 -4.57 -3.57 19.11
CA ARG A 32 -5.03 -4.96 19.27
C ARG A 32 -4.39 -5.92 18.27
N ALA A 33 -4.06 -5.43 17.09
CA ALA A 33 -3.32 -6.17 16.08
C ALA A 33 -1.81 -6.27 16.39
N ARG A 34 -1.35 -5.75 17.54
CA ARG A 34 0.06 -5.72 17.96
C ARG A 34 0.98 -5.10 16.89
N GLY A 35 0.52 -4.02 16.26
CA GLY A 35 1.26 -3.35 15.20
C GLY A 35 1.20 -4.05 13.85
N SER A 36 0.54 -5.21 13.73
CA SER A 36 0.42 -5.90 12.46
C SER A 36 -0.69 -5.30 11.58
N GLY A 37 -0.46 -5.20 10.28
CA GLY A 37 -1.50 -4.79 9.34
C GLY A 37 -1.13 -4.89 7.87
N VAL A 38 -1.98 -4.31 7.04
CA VAL A 38 -1.84 -4.28 5.58
C VAL A 38 -1.70 -2.86 5.09
N ILE A 39 -1.01 -2.71 3.97
CA ILE A 39 -0.91 -1.44 3.25
C ILE A 39 -1.83 -1.55 2.04
N GLN A 40 -2.66 -0.53 1.83
CA GLN A 40 -3.45 -0.37 0.62
C GLN A 40 -3.04 0.89 -0.12
N LEU A 41 -2.99 0.80 -1.44
CA LEU A 41 -2.81 1.93 -2.33
C LEU A 41 -4.11 2.12 -3.13
N LYS A 42 -4.63 3.34 -3.11
CA LYS A 42 -5.81 3.73 -3.89
C LYS A 42 -5.44 4.78 -4.92
N CYS A 43 -5.89 4.62 -6.16
CA CYS A 43 -5.95 5.69 -7.15
C CYS A 43 -7.32 6.37 -7.05
N ASP A 44 -7.36 7.69 -6.85
CA ASP A 44 -8.59 8.48 -6.71
C ASP A 44 -9.05 9.20 -7.98
N SER A 45 -8.23 9.13 -9.02
CA SER A 45 -8.41 9.83 -10.29
C SER A 45 -8.52 8.83 -11.43
N ALA A 46 -9.28 9.18 -12.47
CA ALA A 46 -9.11 8.53 -13.75
C ALA A 46 -7.68 8.78 -14.26
N LEU A 47 -7.06 7.76 -14.84
CA LEU A 47 -5.79 7.91 -15.51
C LEU A 47 -6.08 8.50 -16.90
N ASP A 48 -6.08 9.83 -16.98
CA ASP A 48 -6.36 10.55 -18.22
C ASP A 48 -5.19 10.44 -19.21
N GLY A 49 -5.46 10.65 -20.51
CA GLY A 49 -4.41 10.85 -21.51
C GLY A 49 -3.89 9.59 -22.22
N GLY A 50 -4.64 8.49 -22.23
CA GLY A 50 -4.22 7.27 -22.94
C GLY A 50 -3.06 6.54 -22.25
N VAL A 51 -3.03 6.60 -20.93
CA VAL A 51 -2.06 5.87 -20.11
C VAL A 51 -2.73 4.61 -19.58
N SER A 52 -2.08 3.45 -19.72
CA SER A 52 -2.60 2.18 -19.18
C SER A 52 -2.64 2.24 -17.65
N GLY A 53 -3.76 1.83 -17.03
CA GLY A 53 -3.84 1.68 -15.58
C GLY A 53 -3.11 0.47 -15.01
N LYS A 54 -2.49 -0.33 -15.89
CA LYS A 54 -1.60 -1.41 -15.48
C LYS A 54 -0.30 -0.83 -14.94
N ALA A 55 0.05 -1.25 -13.73
CA ALA A 55 1.24 -0.82 -13.04
C ALA A 55 1.91 -1.97 -12.29
N THR A 56 3.23 -1.91 -12.22
CA THR A 56 4.02 -2.68 -11.26
C THR A 56 4.34 -1.79 -10.07
N LEU A 57 3.94 -2.25 -8.88
CA LEU A 57 4.17 -1.55 -7.62
C LEU A 57 5.30 -2.24 -6.85
N TYR A 58 6.19 -1.43 -6.27
CA TYR A 58 7.24 -1.88 -5.37
C TYR A 58 7.03 -1.18 -4.03
N VAL A 59 6.78 -1.94 -2.97
CA VAL A 59 6.46 -1.37 -1.65
C VAL A 59 7.30 -1.99 -0.55
N SER A 60 8.02 -1.14 0.18
CA SER A 60 8.84 -1.54 1.34
C SER A 60 8.43 -0.80 2.60
N VAL A 61 8.62 -1.45 3.76
CA VAL A 61 8.29 -0.92 5.08
C VAL A 61 9.53 -0.96 5.95
N GLY A 62 9.95 0.19 6.47
CA GLY A 62 11.19 0.36 7.20
C GLY A 62 12.39 -0.01 6.34
N ARG A 63 13.09 -1.08 6.75
CA ARG A 63 14.26 -1.65 6.06
C ARG A 63 13.96 -2.99 5.37
N SER A 64 12.69 -3.38 5.28
CA SER A 64 12.32 -4.62 4.60
C SER A 64 12.62 -4.53 3.10
N PRO A 65 12.94 -5.65 2.44
CA PRO A 65 12.90 -5.71 0.98
C PRO A 65 11.52 -5.28 0.45
N PRO A 66 11.45 -4.69 -0.76
CA PRO A 66 10.17 -4.34 -1.36
C PRO A 66 9.39 -5.59 -1.75
N ARG A 67 8.09 -5.60 -1.43
CA ARG A 67 7.13 -6.51 -2.06
C ARG A 67 6.74 -5.93 -3.42
N VAL A 68 6.74 -6.78 -4.44
CA VAL A 68 6.38 -6.42 -5.82
C VAL A 68 5.04 -7.04 -6.17
N LEU A 69 4.16 -6.27 -6.79
CA LEU A 69 2.90 -6.79 -7.35
C LEU A 69 2.47 -6.02 -8.60
N GLU A 70 1.75 -6.70 -9.47
CA GLU A 70 1.08 -6.09 -10.61
C GLU A 70 -0.35 -5.75 -10.24
N HIS A 71 -0.81 -4.60 -10.70
CA HIS A 71 -2.17 -4.14 -10.48
C HIS A 71 -2.70 -3.37 -11.67
N ASP A 72 -4.02 -3.39 -11.85
CA ASP A 72 -4.71 -2.66 -12.91
C ASP A 72 -5.71 -1.70 -12.26
N PHE A 73 -5.34 -0.42 -12.22
CA PHE A 73 -6.16 0.64 -11.62
C PHE A 73 -7.41 0.98 -12.44
N ASP A 74 -7.48 0.59 -13.71
CA ASP A 74 -8.68 0.74 -14.54
C ASP A 74 -9.73 -0.31 -14.16
N ARG A 75 -9.28 -1.49 -13.70
CA ARG A 75 -10.16 -2.57 -13.23
C ARG A 75 -10.57 -2.41 -11.76
N ALA A 76 -9.67 -1.95 -10.91
CA ALA A 76 -9.94 -1.73 -9.49
C ALA A 76 -9.13 -0.56 -8.96
N ALA A 77 -9.80 0.46 -8.41
CA ALA A 77 -9.13 1.65 -7.91
C ALA A 77 -8.24 1.41 -6.67
N VAL A 78 -8.39 0.27 -5.98
CA VAL A 78 -7.67 -0.05 -4.74
C VAL A 78 -6.96 -1.38 -4.87
N VAL A 79 -5.72 -1.43 -4.38
CA VAL A 79 -4.96 -2.67 -4.23
C VAL A 79 -4.45 -2.83 -2.81
N SER A 80 -4.53 -4.06 -2.30
CA SER A 80 -3.91 -4.45 -1.03
C SER A 80 -2.55 -5.06 -1.30
N ILE A 81 -1.53 -4.50 -0.67
CA ILE A 81 -0.14 -4.92 -0.80
C ILE A 81 0.13 -6.00 0.27
N SER A 82 -0.61 -7.09 0.12
CA SER A 82 -0.44 -8.38 0.79
C SER A 82 -0.15 -9.38 -0.32
N MET A 83 0.95 -10.14 -0.21
CA MET A 83 1.53 -10.79 -1.39
C MET A 83 0.68 -11.91 -2.01
N ASP A 84 -0.34 -12.41 -1.32
CA ASP A 84 -1.32 -13.38 -1.79
C ASP A 84 -2.27 -13.71 -0.61
N GLU A 85 -3.21 -14.64 -0.81
CA GLU A 85 -4.12 -15.16 0.23
C GLU A 85 -3.40 -15.90 1.37
N THR A 86 -2.09 -16.19 1.24
CA THR A 86 -1.31 -17.00 2.17
C THR A 86 -0.28 -16.22 3.01
N GLN A 87 -0.01 -14.95 2.69
CA GLN A 87 1.09 -14.17 3.29
C GLN A 87 0.70 -13.22 4.42
N GLU A 88 1.67 -13.04 5.32
CA GLU A 88 1.55 -12.40 6.62
C GLU A 88 1.47 -10.86 6.55
N ALA A 89 0.65 -10.29 7.44
CA ALA A 89 0.55 -8.86 7.66
C ALA A 89 1.93 -8.26 7.98
N TRP A 90 2.16 -7.01 7.56
CA TRP A 90 3.34 -6.25 7.93
C TRP A 90 3.37 -6.02 9.43
N ASP A 91 4.51 -6.26 10.08
CA ASP A 91 4.74 -5.83 11.46
C ASP A 91 5.31 -4.41 11.45
N PHE A 92 4.41 -3.43 11.64
CA PHE A 92 4.79 -2.01 11.62
C PHE A 92 5.58 -1.58 12.85
N ILE A 93 5.48 -2.30 13.98
CA ILE A 93 6.28 -2.00 15.17
C ILE A 93 7.72 -2.42 14.93
N LYS A 94 7.94 -3.63 14.39
CA LYS A 94 9.28 -4.11 14.06
C LYS A 94 9.94 -3.28 12.97
N ALA A 95 9.16 -2.72 12.04
CA ALA A 95 9.67 -1.92 10.94
C ALA A 95 9.88 -0.44 11.29
N ALA A 96 9.32 0.06 12.40
CA ALA A 96 9.53 1.42 12.86
C ALA A 96 10.99 1.61 13.31
N GLU A 97 11.56 2.78 13.05
CA GLU A 97 12.91 3.09 13.49
C GLU A 97 12.89 3.44 14.99
N PRO A 98 13.62 2.69 15.86
CA PRO A 98 13.48 2.82 17.31
C PRO A 98 13.76 4.23 17.83
N GLU A 99 14.71 4.93 17.20
CA GLU A 99 15.18 6.25 17.63
C GLU A 99 14.33 7.39 17.06
N ALA A 100 13.71 7.19 15.90
CA ALA A 100 13.03 8.26 15.17
C ALA A 100 11.50 8.28 15.39
N GLN A 101 10.95 7.29 16.10
CA GLN A 101 9.50 7.11 16.33
C GLN A 101 8.66 7.23 15.04
N ASN A 102 9.27 6.94 13.89
CA ASN A 102 8.66 7.04 12.58
C ASN A 102 8.63 5.68 11.91
N LEU A 103 7.70 5.53 10.97
CA LEU A 103 7.61 4.39 10.09
C LEU A 103 7.78 4.90 8.66
N THR A 104 8.85 4.46 8.00
CA THR A 104 9.08 4.81 6.60
C THR A 104 8.42 3.78 5.70
N ILE A 105 7.57 4.22 4.78
CA ILE A 105 7.00 3.39 3.71
C ILE A 105 7.47 3.98 2.39
N ARG A 106 8.09 3.17 1.53
CA ARG A 106 8.50 3.58 0.19
C ARG A 106 7.64 2.86 -0.84
N ILE A 107 7.17 3.61 -1.82
CA ILE A 107 6.31 3.11 -2.89
C ILE A 107 6.86 3.66 -4.20
N ASP A 108 7.26 2.74 -5.08
CA ASP A 108 7.53 3.05 -6.47
C ASP A 108 6.42 2.45 -7.33
N CYS A 109 5.87 3.26 -8.23
CA CYS A 109 4.83 2.84 -9.17
C CYS A 109 5.36 3.02 -10.58
N ARG A 110 5.40 1.91 -11.35
CA ARG A 110 5.82 1.92 -12.74
C ARG A 110 4.64 1.54 -13.62
N LEU A 111 4.16 2.49 -14.41
CA LEU A 111 3.10 2.24 -15.38
C LEU A 111 3.65 1.38 -16.53
N HIS A 112 2.79 0.51 -17.04
CA HIS A 112 3.07 -0.24 -18.26
C HIS A 112 2.79 0.65 -19.47
N ALA A 113 3.62 0.55 -20.50
CA ALA A 113 3.31 1.17 -21.79
C ALA A 113 2.00 0.56 -22.35
N GLN A 114 1.25 1.37 -23.10
CA GLN A 114 0.09 0.88 -23.86
C GLN A 114 0.51 -0.08 -24.96
#